data_AF-A0A1I9G453-F1
#
_entry.id   AF-A0A1I9G453-F1
#
_cell.length_a   1.000
_cell.length_b   1.000
_cell.length_c   1.000
_cell.angle_alpha   90.00
_cell.angle_beta   90.00
_cell.angle_gamma   90.00
#
_symmetry.space_group_name_H-M   'P 1'
#
loop_
_entity.id
_entity.type
_entity.pdbx_description
1 polymer ?
#
loop_
_entity_poly.entity_id
_entity_poly.type
_entity_poly.pdbx_seq_one_letter_code
_entity_poly.pdbx_strand_id
1 'polypeptide(L)'
;MVFRQAFMLNGYMGAVATYVLFFLFASLSFSILVMMEGLSAFLHALRLHWVEFQSKFYKGLGYAFVPFSFDKILEEARTAEENI
;
A
#
# COMPACT_ATOMS: atom_id res chain seq x y z
N MET A 1 -29.02 -8.56 -4.77
CA MET A 1 -29.72 -9.83 -4.50
C MET A 1 -29.24 -10.56 -3.23
N VAL A 2 -28.09 -10.24 -2.63
CA VAL A 2 -27.56 -10.94 -1.43
C VAL A 2 -28.20 -10.47 -0.10
N PHE A 3 -28.41 -9.16 0.09
CA PHE A 3 -29.02 -8.63 1.33
C PHE A 3 -30.52 -8.88 1.48
N ARG A 4 -31.19 -9.34 0.41
CA ARG A 4 -32.62 -9.62 0.43
C ARG A 4 -32.97 -10.82 1.30
N GLN A 5 -32.09 -11.84 1.38
CA GLN A 5 -32.29 -12.99 2.26
C GLN A 5 -32.17 -12.63 3.74
N ALA A 6 -31.29 -11.68 4.07
CA ALA A 6 -31.05 -11.28 5.46
C ALA A 6 -32.21 -10.46 6.06
N PHE A 7 -32.87 -9.63 5.25
CA PHE A 7 -34.02 -8.82 5.66
C PHE A 7 -35.36 -9.58 5.79
N MET A 8 -35.42 -10.85 5.39
CA MET A 8 -36.64 -11.67 5.50
C MET A 8 -36.88 -12.22 6.92
N LEU A 9 -35.86 -12.16 7.79
CA LEU A 9 -35.95 -12.61 9.19
C LEU A 9 -36.23 -11.41 10.11
N ASN A 10 -37.42 -11.38 10.70
CA ASN A 10 -37.80 -10.33 11.66
C ASN A 10 -37.26 -10.62 13.07
N GLY A 11 -36.68 -9.60 13.70
CA GLY A 11 -36.20 -9.64 15.09
C GLY A 11 -34.69 -9.46 15.26
N TYR A 12 -34.21 -9.54 16.51
CA TYR A 12 -32.80 -9.32 16.89
C TYR A 12 -31.83 -10.31 16.20
N MET A 13 -32.31 -11.52 15.92
CA MET A 13 -31.55 -12.58 15.25
C MET A 13 -31.27 -12.25 13.76
N GLY A 14 -32.18 -11.53 13.10
CA GLY A 14 -31.99 -11.06 11.73
C GLY A 14 -30.91 -9.98 11.63
N ALA A 15 -30.79 -9.11 12.63
CA ALA A 15 -29.74 -8.09 12.69
C ALA A 15 -28.34 -8.71 12.82
N VAL A 16 -28.18 -9.71 13.70
CA VAL A 16 -26.90 -10.42 13.88
C VAL A 16 -26.52 -11.18 12.62
N ALA A 17 -27.47 -11.89 11.99
CA ALA A 17 -27.22 -12.61 10.74
C ALA A 17 -26.82 -11.66 9.59
N THR A 18 -27.46 -10.49 9.49
CA THR A 18 -27.13 -9.47 8.49
C THR A 18 -25.72 -8.92 8.70
N TYR A 19 -25.32 -8.68 9.95
CA TYR A 19 -23.99 -8.17 10.28
C TYR A 19 -22.88 -9.14 9.86
N VAL A 20 -23.02 -10.44 10.17
CA VAL A 20 -22.02 -11.46 9.81
C VAL A 20 -21.96 -11.64 8.29
N LEU A 21 -23.12 -11.67 7.61
CA LEU A 21 -23.17 -11.77 6.15
C LEU A 21 -22.52 -10.55 5.47
N PHE A 22 -22.77 -9.35 5.99
CA PHE A 22 -22.15 -8.12 5.51
C PHE A 22 -20.64 -8.14 5.71
N PHE A 23 -20.16 -8.58 6.87
CA PHE A 23 -18.73 -8.69 7.14
C PHE A 23 -18.02 -9.61 6.15
N LEU A 24 -18.58 -10.80 5.91
CA LEU A 24 -18.03 -11.75 4.95
C LEU A 24 -18.06 -11.21 3.52
N PHE A 25 -19.16 -10.58 3.13
CA PHE A 25 -19.30 -9.96 1.80
C PHE A 25 -18.30 -8.82 1.61
N ALA A 26 -18.19 -7.91 2.58
CA ALA A 26 -17.27 -6.78 2.54
C ALA A 26 -15.80 -7.24 2.49
N SER A 27 -15.44 -8.24 3.30
CA SER A 27 -14.09 -8.83 3.29
C SER A 27 -13.76 -9.45 1.93
N LEU A 28 -14.70 -10.16 1.31
CA LEU A 28 -14.50 -10.78 0.01
C LEU A 28 -14.36 -9.71 -1.09
N SER A 29 -15.20 -8.68 -1.09
CA SER A 29 -15.11 -7.56 -2.02
C SER A 29 -13.80 -6.79 -1.88
N PHE A 30 -13.35 -6.55 -0.65
CA PHE A 30 -12.05 -5.93 -0.40
C PHE A 30 -10.91 -6.78 -0.95
N SER A 31 -10.89 -8.09 -0.65
CA SER A 31 -9.83 -8.98 -1.13
C SER A 31 -9.78 -9.05 -2.66
N ILE A 32 -10.91 -9.22 -3.33
CA ILE A 32 -10.92 -9.45 -4.78
C ILE A 32 -10.75 -8.13 -5.54
N LEU A 33 -11.59 -7.13 -5.27
CA LEU A 33 -11.60 -5.90 -6.07
C LEU A 33 -10.44 -4.97 -5.72
N VAL A 34 -10.07 -4.87 -4.44
CA VAL A 34 -9.00 -3.95 -4.03
C VAL A 34 -7.64 -4.60 -4.14
N MET A 35 -7.44 -5.81 -3.59
CA MET A 35 -6.12 -6.42 -3.65
C MET A 35 -5.81 -7.00 -5.02
N MET A 36 -6.67 -7.86 -5.59
CA MET A 36 -6.31 -8.57 -6.83
C MET A 36 -6.43 -7.65 -8.06
N GLU A 37 -7.55 -6.96 -8.22
CA GLU A 37 -7.78 -6.08 -9.36
C GLU A 37 -7.10 -4.71 -9.20
N GLY A 38 -7.18 -4.11 -8.01
CA GLY A 38 -6.58 -2.80 -7.73
C GLY A 38 -5.06 -2.78 -7.79
N LEU A 39 -4.38 -3.83 -7.28
CA LEU A 39 -2.92 -3.92 -7.35
C LEU A 39 -2.43 -4.13 -8.80
N SER A 40 -3.16 -4.90 -9.60
CA SER A 40 -2.85 -5.11 -11.02
C SER A 40 -2.89 -3.78 -11.79
N ALA A 41 -3.95 -2.99 -11.59
CA ALA A 41 -4.07 -1.66 -12.19
C ALA A 41 -2.97 -0.70 -11.69
N PHE A 42 -2.62 -0.76 -10.41
CA PHE A 42 -1.54 0.06 -9.83
C PHE A 42 -0.17 -0.26 -10.45
N LEU A 43 0.18 -1.55 -10.59
CA LEU A 43 1.44 -1.96 -11.21
C LEU A 43 1.51 -1.57 -12.69
N HIS A 44 0.37 -1.64 -13.39
CA HIS A 44 0.29 -1.16 -14.77
C HIS A 44 0.56 0.36 -14.85
N ALA A 45 -0.07 1.15 -13.96
CA ALA A 45 0.18 2.58 -13.87
C ALA A 45 1.64 2.89 -13.52
N LEU A 46 2.25 2.12 -12.62
CA LEU A 46 3.67 2.27 -12.26
C LEU A 46 4.60 1.94 -13.44
N ARG A 47 4.29 0.91 -14.24
CA ARG A 47 5.03 0.61 -15.46
C ARG A 47 4.96 1.75 -16.46
N LEU A 48 3.78 2.33 -16.68
CA LEU A 48 3.61 3.50 -17.54
C LEU A 48 4.41 4.69 -17.00
N HIS A 49 4.38 4.94 -15.69
CA HIS A 49 5.19 5.98 -15.06
C HIS A 49 6.70 5.77 -15.27
N TRP A 50 7.17 4.53 -15.16
CA TRP A 50 8.58 4.21 -15.33
C TRP A 50 9.02 4.27 -16.81
N VAL A 51 8.27 3.64 -17.71
CA VAL A 51 8.66 3.50 -19.12
C VAL A 51 8.31 4.74 -19.94
N GLU A 52 7.17 5.38 -19.68
CA GLU A 52 6.71 6.50 -20.48
C GLU A 52 7.14 7.85 -19.91
N PHE A 53 7.09 8.04 -18.58
CA PHE A 53 7.43 9.32 -17.94
C PHE A 53 8.92 9.43 -17.59
N GLN A 54 9.48 8.41 -16.93
CA GLN A 54 10.89 8.38 -16.54
C GLN A 54 11.83 8.32 -17.76
N SER A 55 11.60 7.44 -18.74
CA SER A 55 12.48 7.37 -19.93
C SER A 55 12.42 8.58 -20.88
N LYS A 56 11.39 9.44 -20.80
CA LYS A 56 11.28 10.65 -21.65
C LYS A 56 11.74 11.93 -20.96
N PHE A 57 11.49 12.08 -19.65
CA PHE A 57 11.72 13.34 -18.94
C PHE A 57 12.80 13.27 -17.86
N TYR A 58 13.19 12.07 -17.42
CA TYR A 58 14.22 11.89 -16.40
C TYR A 58 15.53 11.43 -17.05
N LYS A 59 16.54 12.31 -17.05
CA LYS A 59 17.85 12.01 -17.65
C LYS A 59 18.73 11.08 -16.80
N GLY A 60 18.28 10.64 -15.63
CA GLY A 60 19.03 9.71 -14.77
C GLY A 60 20.33 10.29 -14.20
N LEU A 61 20.59 11.58 -14.43
CA LEU A 61 21.83 12.26 -14.05
C LEU A 61 21.56 13.14 -12.83
N GLY A 62 22.23 12.82 -11.72
CA GLY A 62 22.20 13.57 -10.49
C GLY A 62 23.00 12.86 -9.41
N TYR A 63 23.66 13.62 -8.53
CA TYR A 63 24.17 13.08 -7.28
C TYR A 63 23.03 13.06 -6.28
N ALA A 64 22.90 11.97 -5.52
CA ALA A 64 21.99 11.97 -4.38
C ALA A 64 22.44 13.07 -3.42
N PHE A 65 21.53 13.98 -3.07
CA PHE A 65 21.85 15.02 -2.11
C PHE A 65 22.12 14.37 -0.75
N VAL A 66 23.39 14.37 -0.34
CA VAL A 66 23.79 13.98 1.01
C VAL A 66 23.94 15.27 1.82
N PRO A 67 23.02 15.55 2.75
CA PRO A 67 23.17 16.72 3.60
C PRO A 67 24.43 16.60 4.46
N PHE A 68 25.18 17.68 4.54
CA PHE A 68 26.30 17.81 5.47
C PHE A 68 25.76 17.78 6.92
N SER A 69 26.08 16.73 7.66
CA SER A 69 25.69 16.55 9.06
C SER A 69 26.92 16.31 9.91
N PHE A 70 27.10 17.16 10.92
CA PHE A 70 28.22 17.05 11.85
C PHE A 70 28.15 15.77 12.70
N ASP A 71 26.96 15.30 13.07
CA ASP A 71 26.78 14.06 13.84
C ASP A 71 27.37 12.84 13.11
N LYS A 72 27.14 12.72 11.79
CA LYS A 72 27.65 11.59 11.00
C LYS A 72 29.17 11.59 10.92
N ILE A 73 29.78 12.77 10.79
CA ILE A 73 31.24 12.93 10.71
C ILE A 73 31.87 12.60 12.07
N LEU A 74 31.25 13.03 13.16
CA LEU A 74 31.74 12.76 14.51
C LEU A 74 31.63 11.27 14.87
N GLU A 75 30.56 10.61 14.44
CA GLU A 75 30.36 9.17 14.63
C GLU A 75 31.36 8.34 13.80
N GLU A 76 31.63 8.73 12.55
CA GLU A 76 32.64 8.11 11.68
C GLU A 76 34.06 8.30 12.23
N ALA A 77 34.39 9.49 12.77
CA ALA A 77 35.67 9.73 13.43
C ALA A 77 35.85 8.88 14.69
N ARG A 78 34.79 8.74 15.51
CA ARG A 78 34.84 7.92 16.73
C ARG A 78 34.98 6.42 16.43
N THR A 79 34.32 5.93 15.39
CA THR A 79 34.47 4.53 14.94
C THR A 79 35.83 4.26 14.31
N ALA A 80 36.46 5.26 13.68
CA ALA A 80 37.84 5.14 13.20
C ALA A 80 38.85 5.05 14.36
N GLU A 81 38.64 5.80 15.45
CA GLU A 81 39.50 5.72 16.65
C GLU A 81 39.32 4.41 17.43
N GLU A 82 38.11 3.84 17.48
CA GLU A 82 37.83 2.58 18.18
C GLU A 82 38.38 1.33 17.45
N ASN A 83 38.67 1.43 16.16
CA ASN A 83 39.20 0.35 15.32
C ASN A 83 40.75 0.32 15.20
N ILE A 84 41.47 1.16 15.96
CA ILE A 84 42.94 1.20 16.06
C ILE A 84 43.37 0.68 17.43
#